data_AF-A0A662C5K0-F1
#
_entry.id   AF-A0A662C5K0-F1
#
_cell.length_a   1.000
_cell.length_b   1.000
_cell.length_c   1.000
_cell.angle_alpha   90.00
_cell.angle_beta   90.00
_cell.angle_gamma   90.00
#
_symmetry.space_group_name_H-M   'P 1'
#
loop_
_entity.id
_entity.type
_entity.pdbx_description
1 polymer ?
#
loop_
_entity_poly.entity_id
_entity_poly.type
_entity_poly.pdbx_seq_one_letter_code
_entity_poly.pdbx_strand_id
1 'polypeptide(L)'
;MRPKLICRGCHWVNKLTYGANFIFYDLDRGTIEPWGDLSLRVPVELGIENGVEAAAYLADEITLFPWLTLYGGIRYAVYKALGPDEVLLYGENLPMEPGNVIDTLYFGQNEVSSTYTSLEPRFAVNLMMGPNNSLKFSYNRVRQFMFMLSNTIAIS
;
A
#
# COMPACT_ATOMS: atom_id res chain seq x y z
N MET A 1 -54.04 -3.17 -22.16
CA MET A 1 -53.69 -3.86 -20.90
C MET A 1 -52.41 -4.66 -21.11
N ARG A 2 -51.40 -4.34 -20.27
CA ARG A 2 -50.14 -5.04 -19.93
C ARG A 2 -49.19 -5.52 -21.04
N PRO A 3 -47.95 -4.98 -21.10
CA PRO A 3 -46.80 -5.75 -21.53
C PRO A 3 -46.10 -6.35 -20.31
N LYS A 4 -46.32 -7.67 -20.14
CA LYS A 4 -45.33 -8.70 -19.81
C LYS A 4 -44.04 -8.25 -19.09
N LEU A 5 -44.02 -8.42 -17.77
CA LEU A 5 -42.79 -8.80 -17.08
C LEU A 5 -42.37 -10.18 -17.59
N ILE A 6 -41.34 -10.23 -18.42
CA ILE A 6 -40.64 -11.46 -18.77
C ILE A 6 -39.24 -11.32 -18.18
N CYS A 7 -39.05 -11.83 -16.96
CA CYS A 7 -37.73 -12.20 -16.47
C CYS A 7 -37.28 -13.44 -17.27
N ARG A 8 -36.67 -13.22 -18.43
CA ARG A 8 -35.90 -14.24 -19.16
C ARG A 8 -34.43 -13.87 -19.08
N GLY A 9 -33.62 -14.77 -18.52
CA GLY A 9 -32.16 -14.74 -18.64
C GLY A 9 -31.45 -14.29 -17.36
N CYS A 10 -31.31 -15.21 -16.41
CA CYS A 10 -30.28 -15.11 -15.38
C CYS A 10 -28.95 -15.49 -16.04
N HIS A 11 -28.35 -14.57 -16.79
CA HIS A 11 -27.01 -14.76 -17.34
C HIS A 11 -26.00 -14.33 -16.28
N TRP A 12 -25.53 -15.31 -15.52
CA TRP A 12 -24.40 -15.13 -14.62
C TRP A 12 -23.16 -14.89 -15.47
N VAL A 13 -22.68 -13.65 -15.45
CA VAL A 13 -21.38 -13.31 -16.04
C VAL A 13 -20.41 -13.13 -14.88
N ASN A 14 -19.42 -14.01 -14.81
CA ASN A 14 -18.36 -13.96 -13.83
C ASN A 14 -17.05 -13.54 -14.51
N LYS A 15 -16.30 -12.64 -13.88
CA LYS A 15 -14.97 -12.22 -14.33
C LYS A 15 -13.99 -12.43 -13.19
N LEU A 16 -13.33 -13.58 -13.23
CA LEU A 16 -12.24 -13.91 -12.33
C LEU A 16 -10.95 -13.23 -12.78
N THR A 17 -10.31 -12.49 -11.88
CA THR A 17 -9.02 -11.86 -12.10
C THR A 17 -8.06 -12.29 -10.99
N TYR A 18 -6.88 -12.75 -11.37
CA TYR A 18 -5.86 -13.19 -10.42
C TYR A 18 -4.48 -12.85 -10.96
N GLY A 19 -3.50 -12.80 -10.07
CA GLY A 19 -2.12 -12.57 -10.45
C GLY A 19 -1.21 -12.41 -9.25
N ALA A 20 0.06 -12.18 -9.55
CA ALA A 20 1.08 -11.85 -8.56
C ALA A 20 2.01 -10.77 -9.12
N ASN A 21 2.69 -10.07 -8.22
CA ASN A 21 3.73 -9.10 -8.56
C ASN A 21 4.90 -9.22 -7.59
N PHE A 22 6.08 -8.85 -8.10
CA PHE A 22 7.30 -8.72 -7.33
C PHE A 22 7.93 -7.37 -7.69
N ILE A 23 8.38 -6.64 -6.67
CA ILE A 23 8.99 -5.32 -6.82
C ILE A 23 10.26 -5.32 -5.98
N PHE A 24 11.36 -4.90 -6.59
CA PHE A 24 12.60 -4.58 -5.89
C PHE A 24 12.73 -3.06 -5.84
N TYR A 25 12.95 -2.53 -4.65
CA TYR A 25 13.14 -1.12 -4.37
C TYR A 25 14.62 -0.85 -4.08
N ASP A 26 15.16 0.13 -4.78
CA ASP A 26 16.48 0.71 -4.59
C ASP A 26 16.28 2.22 -4.58
N LEU A 27 16.32 2.81 -3.40
CA LEU A 27 15.92 4.20 -3.16
C LEU A 27 17.09 4.99 -2.58
N ASP A 28 17.57 5.96 -3.35
CA ASP A 28 18.44 7.01 -2.82
C ASP A 28 17.56 8.10 -2.18
N ARG A 29 17.71 8.29 -0.87
CA ARG A 29 16.96 9.31 -0.11
C ARG A 29 17.53 10.72 -0.31
N GLY A 30 18.67 10.81 -0.98
CA GLY A 30 19.35 12.05 -1.29
C GLY A 30 20.06 12.68 -0.09
N THR A 31 20.62 13.85 -0.35
CA THR A 31 21.38 14.62 0.62
C THR A 31 20.68 15.95 0.85
N ILE A 32 20.51 16.33 2.12
CA ILE A 32 20.01 17.64 2.48
C ILE A 32 21.19 18.61 2.55
N GLU A 33 21.26 19.53 1.60
CA GLU A 33 22.30 20.56 1.55
C GLU A 33 21.83 21.89 2.19
N PRO A 34 22.75 22.68 2.78
CA PRO A 34 22.46 24.03 3.24
C PRO A 34 22.06 24.96 2.10
N TRP A 35 21.06 25.82 2.34
CA TRP A 35 20.64 26.82 1.36
C TRP A 35 21.53 28.07 1.42
N GLY A 36 22.58 28.08 0.60
CA GLY A 36 23.53 29.19 0.49
C GLY A 36 24.41 29.39 1.73
N ASP A 37 25.29 30.38 1.65
CA ASP A 37 26.42 30.53 2.60
C ASP A 37 26.00 30.99 4.01
N LEU A 38 24.78 31.50 4.17
CA LEU A 38 24.25 31.93 5.47
C LEU A 38 23.52 30.81 6.22
N SER A 39 23.33 29.65 5.60
CA SER A 39 22.65 28.53 6.24
C SER A 39 23.59 27.84 7.23
N LEU A 40 23.20 27.82 8.51
CA LEU A 40 23.92 27.11 9.57
C LEU A 40 23.66 25.60 9.56
N ARG A 41 22.97 25.07 8.54
CA ARG A 41 22.59 23.65 8.48
C ARG A 41 23.79 22.83 8.03
N VAL A 42 24.12 21.78 8.78
CA VAL A 42 25.11 20.79 8.36
C VAL A 42 24.49 19.89 7.29
N PRO A 43 25.21 19.57 6.19
CA PRO A 43 24.73 18.60 5.22
C PRO A 43 24.40 17.25 5.89
N VAL A 44 23.29 16.64 5.49
CA VAL A 44 22.87 15.33 6.00
C VAL A 44 22.61 14.40 4.83
N GLU A 45 23.42 13.34 4.71
CA GLU A 45 23.15 12.24 3.80
C GLU A 45 22.09 11.35 4.42
N LEU A 46 20.96 11.16 3.73
CA LEU A 46 19.86 10.34 4.22
C LEU A 46 20.07 8.85 3.92
N GLY A 47 21.06 8.50 3.10
CA GLY A 47 21.43 7.13 2.78
C GLY A 47 20.54 6.46 1.73
N ILE A 48 20.78 5.17 1.52
CA ILE A 48 20.06 4.32 0.57
C ILE A 48 19.16 3.37 1.33
N GLU A 49 17.90 3.23 0.90
CA GLU A 49 16.95 2.24 1.40
C GLU A 49 16.70 1.17 0.33
N ASN A 50 16.85 -0.10 0.70
CA ASN A 50 16.53 -1.23 -0.17
C ASN A 50 15.34 -2.02 0.38
N GLY A 51 14.56 -2.63 -0.51
CA GLY A 51 13.43 -3.44 -0.10
C GLY A 51 12.89 -4.33 -1.19
N VAL A 52 12.15 -5.37 -0.81
CA VAL A 52 11.40 -6.22 -1.74
C VAL A 52 9.95 -6.32 -1.33
N GLU A 53 9.04 -6.19 -2.28
CA GLU A 53 7.62 -6.50 -2.12
C GLU A 53 7.23 -7.66 -3.02
N ALA A 54 6.58 -8.66 -2.45
CA ALA A 54 5.89 -9.70 -3.19
C ALA A 54 4.42 -9.68 -2.82
N ALA A 55 3.52 -9.78 -3.81
CA ALA A 55 2.11 -9.87 -3.54
C ALA A 55 1.39 -10.79 -4.52
N ALA A 56 0.32 -11.41 -4.05
CA ALA A 56 -0.60 -12.19 -4.86
C ALA A 56 -2.03 -11.71 -4.62
N TYR A 57 -2.88 -11.82 -5.63
CA TYR A 57 -4.26 -11.37 -5.55
C TYR A 57 -5.21 -12.27 -6.32
N LEU A 58 -6.46 -12.29 -5.85
CA LEU A 58 -7.59 -12.96 -6.45
C LEU A 58 -8.81 -12.06 -6.27
N ALA A 59 -9.56 -11.86 -7.34
CA ALA A 59 -10.80 -11.10 -7.33
C ALA A 59 -11.81 -11.72 -8.29
N ASP A 60 -13.07 -11.62 -7.96
CA ASP A 60 -14.18 -12.02 -8.82
C ASP A 60 -15.19 -10.88 -8.91
N GLU A 61 -15.70 -10.66 -10.11
CA GLU A 61 -16.80 -9.75 -10.39
C GLU A 61 -17.96 -10.58 -10.94
N ILE A 62 -19.07 -10.58 -10.23
CA ILE A 62 -20.24 -11.40 -10.53
C ILE A 62 -21.43 -10.49 -10.78
N THR A 63 -22.01 -10.59 -11.97
CA THR A 63 -23.30 -9.98 -12.27
C THR A 63 -24.41 -10.98 -11.95
N LEU A 64 -25.05 -10.80 -10.79
CA LEU A 64 -26.14 -11.66 -10.30
C LEU A 64 -27.45 -11.38 -11.05
N PHE A 65 -27.71 -10.10 -11.29
CA PHE A 65 -28.86 -9.61 -12.04
C PHE A 65 -28.42 -8.46 -12.93
N PRO A 66 -29.16 -8.11 -14.01
CA PRO A 66 -28.84 -6.94 -14.84
C PRO A 66 -28.73 -5.62 -14.06
N TRP A 67 -29.27 -5.57 -12.84
CA TRP A 67 -29.23 -4.41 -11.96
C TRP A 67 -28.28 -4.57 -10.76
N LEU A 68 -27.66 -5.74 -10.56
CA LEU A 68 -26.80 -6.03 -9.40
C LEU A 68 -25.49 -6.68 -9.82
N THR A 69 -24.39 -5.97 -9.59
CA THR A 69 -23.03 -6.48 -9.74
C THR A 69 -22.33 -6.45 -8.39
N LEU A 70 -21.72 -7.58 -8.02
CA LEU A 70 -20.88 -7.71 -6.85
C LEU A 70 -19.42 -7.85 -7.27
N TYR A 71 -18.53 -7.23 -6.53
CA TYR A 71 -17.09 -7.37 -6.66
C TYR A 71 -16.52 -7.76 -5.30
N GLY A 72 -15.71 -8.82 -5.29
CA GLY A 72 -14.98 -9.26 -4.10
C GLY A 72 -13.56 -9.63 -4.49
N GLY A 73 -12.59 -9.09 -3.78
CA GLY A 73 -11.19 -9.38 -4.02
C GLY A 73 -10.36 -9.30 -2.76
N ILE A 74 -9.22 -9.98 -2.80
CA ILE A 74 -8.24 -9.99 -1.73
C ILE A 74 -6.84 -9.96 -2.34
N ARG A 75 -5.97 -9.14 -1.76
CA ARG A 75 -4.54 -9.12 -2.06
C ARG A 75 -3.78 -9.40 -0.77
N TYR A 76 -2.82 -10.30 -0.84
CA TYR A 76 -1.86 -10.54 0.23
C TYR A 76 -0.50 -10.03 -0.23
N ALA A 77 0.10 -9.14 0.56
CA ALA A 77 1.38 -8.54 0.25
C ALA A 77 2.36 -8.74 1.41
N VAL A 78 3.63 -8.98 1.06
CA VAL A 78 4.75 -9.09 1.99
C VAL A 78 5.82 -8.13 1.51
N TYR A 79 6.24 -7.24 2.39
CA TYR A 79 7.36 -6.33 2.19
C TYR A 79 8.49 -6.68 3.15
N LYS A 80 9.73 -6.65 2.67
CA LYS A 80 10.93 -6.80 3.48
C LYS A 80 11.85 -5.63 3.22
N ALA A 81 12.24 -4.92 4.29
CA ALA A 81 13.33 -3.97 4.20
C ALA A 81 14.66 -4.74 4.21
N LEU A 82 15.58 -4.31 3.35
CA LEU A 82 16.88 -4.94 3.14
C LEU A 82 17.99 -3.95 3.52
N GLY A 83 19.01 -4.47 4.18
CA GLY A 83 20.21 -3.71 4.49
C GLY A 83 21.10 -3.45 3.25
N PRO A 84 22.14 -2.63 3.39
CA PRO A 84 22.73 -2.22 4.67
C PRO A 84 21.87 -1.19 5.42
N ASP A 85 21.68 -1.40 6.73
CA ASP A 85 20.88 -0.52 7.59
C ASP A 85 21.38 -0.62 9.04
N GLU A 86 21.19 0.46 9.82
CA GLU A 86 21.52 0.51 11.24
C GLU A 86 20.25 0.84 12.07
N VAL A 87 19.88 -0.08 12.96
CA VAL A 87 18.69 0.08 13.80
C VAL A 87 19.13 0.39 15.22
N LEU A 88 18.86 1.63 15.66
CA LEU A 88 19.13 2.07 17.02
C LEU A 88 18.15 1.41 18.00
N LEU A 89 18.69 0.80 19.04
CA LEU A 89 17.92 0.25 20.16
C LEU A 89 17.89 1.29 21.29
N TYR A 90 16.70 1.58 21.78
CA TYR A 90 16.47 2.53 22.87
C TYR A 90 16.09 1.79 24.15
N GLY A 91 16.49 2.33 25.31
CA GLY A 91 16.14 1.76 26.61
C GLY A 91 14.63 1.68 26.84
N GLU A 92 14.16 0.62 27.49
CA GLU A 92 12.74 0.40 27.75
C GLU A 92 12.12 1.57 28.54
N ASN A 93 10.94 2.03 28.12
CA ASN A 93 10.19 3.14 28.72
C ASN A 93 10.91 4.51 28.70
N LEU A 94 11.99 4.65 27.92
CA LEU A 94 12.63 5.94 27.70
C LEU A 94 12.14 6.57 26.39
N PRO A 95 12.13 7.91 26.31
CA PRO A 95 11.90 8.61 25.05
C PRO A 95 12.92 8.19 23.98
N MET A 96 12.47 8.11 22.73
CA MET A 96 13.35 7.89 21.56
C MET A 96 14.18 9.15 21.30
N GLU A 97 15.23 9.32 22.10
CA GLU A 97 16.18 10.43 22.03
C GLU A 97 17.60 9.88 21.91
N PRO A 98 18.53 10.60 21.24
CA PRO A 98 19.90 10.13 21.05
C PRO A 98 20.61 9.74 22.35
N GLY A 99 20.28 10.38 23.48
CA GLY A 99 20.86 10.06 24.79
C GLY A 99 20.39 8.74 25.41
N ASN A 100 19.35 8.12 24.87
CA ASN A 100 18.74 6.89 25.39
C ASN A 100 19.04 5.66 24.51
N VAL A 101 19.93 5.79 23.53
CA VAL A 101 20.39 4.68 22.70
C VAL A 101 21.24 3.74 23.57
N ILE A 102 20.84 2.49 23.66
CA ILE A 102 21.53 1.45 24.44
C ILE A 102 22.41 0.55 23.56
N ASP A 103 22.07 0.39 22.28
CA ASP A 103 22.81 -0.45 21.34
C ASP A 103 22.42 -0.12 19.88
N THR A 104 23.13 -0.68 18.90
CA THR A 104 22.85 -0.52 17.47
C THR A 104 22.97 -1.87 16.77
N LEU A 105 21.90 -2.29 16.10
CA LEU A 105 21.90 -3.48 15.25
C LEU A 105 22.37 -3.12 13.84
N TYR A 106 23.39 -3.81 13.37
CA TYR A 106 23.92 -3.64 12.02
C TYR A 106 23.44 -4.77 11.11
N PHE A 107 22.78 -4.40 10.01
CA PHE A 107 22.35 -5.34 8.98
C PHE A 107 23.27 -5.22 7.76
N GLY A 108 23.74 -6.37 7.26
CA GLY A 108 24.55 -6.45 6.06
C GLY A 108 23.74 -6.19 4.78
N GLN A 109 24.45 -6.14 3.66
CA GLN A 109 23.82 -5.99 2.35
C GLN A 109 22.86 -7.15 2.05
N ASN A 110 21.64 -6.84 1.63
CA ASN A 110 20.54 -7.79 1.39
C ASN A 110 20.07 -8.57 2.63
N GLU A 111 20.55 -8.22 3.82
CA GLU A 111 20.04 -8.81 5.06
C GLU A 111 18.67 -8.21 5.39
N VAL A 112 17.73 -9.04 5.85
CA VAL A 112 16.37 -8.58 6.15
C VAL A 112 16.37 -7.88 7.50
N SER A 113 16.26 -6.55 7.52
CA SER A 113 16.16 -5.77 8.76
C SER A 113 14.75 -5.81 9.36
N SER A 114 13.72 -5.84 8.51
CA SER A 114 12.33 -5.94 8.94
C SER A 114 11.43 -6.61 7.90
N THR A 115 10.34 -7.23 8.36
CA THR A 115 9.32 -7.86 7.49
C THR A 115 7.94 -7.37 7.88
N TYR A 116 7.16 -6.95 6.90
CA TYR A 116 5.80 -6.47 7.05
C TYR A 116 4.87 -7.23 6.12
N THR A 117 3.67 -7.54 6.61
CA THR A 117 2.64 -8.21 5.82
C THR A 117 1.35 -7.41 5.82
N SER A 118 0.57 -7.55 4.75
CA SER A 118 -0.72 -6.88 4.59
C SER A 118 -1.74 -7.83 3.97
N LEU A 119 -2.95 -7.80 4.52
CA LEU A 119 -4.14 -8.39 3.91
C LEU A 119 -5.07 -7.26 3.47
N GLU A 120 -5.33 -7.20 2.17
CA GLU A 120 -5.96 -6.08 1.49
C GLU A 120 -7.27 -6.51 0.84
N PRO A 121 -8.36 -6.59 1.61
CA PRO A 121 -9.68 -6.89 1.07
C PRO A 121 -10.24 -5.70 0.28
N ARG A 122 -10.96 -6.02 -0.80
CA ARG A 122 -11.68 -5.07 -1.65
C ARG A 122 -13.06 -5.61 -1.94
N PHE A 123 -14.07 -4.83 -1.62
CA PHE A 123 -15.47 -5.17 -1.85
C PHE A 123 -16.17 -4.01 -2.54
N ALA A 124 -16.99 -4.30 -3.53
CA ALA A 124 -17.89 -3.31 -4.10
C ALA A 124 -19.23 -3.93 -4.50
N VAL A 125 -20.27 -3.11 -4.41
CA VAL A 125 -21.63 -3.42 -4.84
C VAL A 125 -22.07 -2.30 -5.76
N ASN A 126 -22.55 -2.67 -6.94
CA ASN A 126 -23.14 -1.74 -7.90
C ASN A 126 -24.61 -2.10 -8.11
N LEU A 127 -25.49 -1.13 -7.89
CA LEU A 127 -26.93 -1.22 -8.06
C LEU A 127 -27.38 -0.29 -9.18
N MET A 128 -27.91 -0.83 -10.28
CA MET A 128 -28.55 -0.01 -11.32
C MET A 128 -29.99 0.29 -10.90
N MET A 129 -30.29 1.56 -10.65
CA MET A 129 -31.63 2.03 -10.26
C MET A 129 -32.52 2.35 -11.46
N GLY A 130 -31.95 2.38 -12.66
CA GLY A 130 -32.62 2.59 -13.94
C GLY A 130 -31.62 2.49 -15.10
N PRO A 131 -32.03 2.80 -16.34
CA PRO A 131 -31.15 2.67 -17.51
C PRO A 131 -29.87 3.52 -17.42
N ASN A 132 -29.97 4.69 -16.76
CA ASN A 132 -28.90 5.69 -16.72
C ASN A 132 -28.45 6.06 -15.29
N ASN A 133 -28.95 5.37 -14.26
CA ASN A 133 -28.69 5.70 -12.86
C ASN A 133 -28.12 4.47 -12.14
N SER A 134 -27.01 4.67 -11.42
CA SER A 134 -26.40 3.62 -10.59
C SER A 134 -25.96 4.16 -9.24
N LEU A 135 -26.11 3.34 -8.20
CA LEU A 135 -25.58 3.58 -6.87
C LEU A 135 -24.46 2.56 -6.59
N LYS A 136 -23.31 3.04 -6.14
CA LYS A 136 -22.12 2.23 -5.90
C LYS A 136 -21.69 2.36 -4.45
N PHE A 137 -21.47 1.22 -3.81
CA PHE A 137 -20.87 1.12 -2.49
C PHE A 137 -19.55 0.38 -2.62
N SER A 138 -18.48 0.89 -2.03
CA SER A 138 -17.17 0.25 -2.08
C SER A 138 -16.43 0.39 -0.76
N TYR A 139 -15.75 -0.68 -0.36
CA TYR A 139 -14.81 -0.71 0.74
C TYR A 139 -13.47 -1.26 0.24
N ASN A 140 -12.39 -0.55 0.53
CA ASN A 140 -11.04 -0.93 0.13
C ASN A 140 -10.08 -0.64 1.28
N ARG A 141 -9.27 -1.64 1.65
CA ARG A 141 -8.18 -1.49 2.61
C ARG A 141 -6.87 -1.83 1.91
N VAL A 142 -5.95 -0.88 1.89
CA VAL A 142 -4.60 -1.03 1.32
C VAL A 142 -3.58 -0.59 2.37
N ARG A 143 -2.38 -1.17 2.36
CA ARG A 143 -1.28 -0.74 3.20
C ARG A 143 -0.15 -0.19 2.34
N GLN A 144 0.41 0.93 2.77
CA GLN A 144 1.66 1.44 2.23
C GLN A 144 2.79 1.03 3.18
N PHE A 145 3.83 0.37 2.64
CA PHE A 145 4.95 -0.15 3.44
C PHE A 145 6.10 0.85 3.60
N MET A 146 6.32 1.71 2.60
CA MET A 146 7.41 2.70 2.61
C MET A 146 6.86 4.11 2.72
N PHE A 147 7.53 4.95 3.49
CA PHE A 147 7.19 6.36 3.60
C PHE A 147 7.81 7.13 2.42
N MET A 148 6.98 7.80 1.63
CA MET A 148 7.46 8.66 0.56
C MET A 148 7.69 10.06 1.11
N LEU A 149 8.95 10.45 1.28
CA LEU A 149 9.31 11.84 1.57
C LEU A 149 9.06 12.68 0.31
N SER A 150 7.99 13.47 0.30
CA SER A 150 7.76 14.48 -0.73
C SER A 150 8.27 15.83 -0.26
N ASN A 151 9.11 16.49 -1.06
CA ASN A 151 9.60 17.86 -0.80
C ASN A 151 8.50 18.95 -0.94
N THR A 152 7.22 18.59 -1.03
CA THR A 152 6.14 19.57 -1.00
C THR A 152 5.92 20.03 0.44
N ILE A 153 6.51 21.18 0.75
CA ILE A 153 6.34 21.88 2.02
C ILE A 153 4.88 22.34 2.10
N ALA A 154 4.02 21.57 2.78
CA ALA A 154 2.74 22.08 3.25
C ALA A 154 3.00 22.85 4.55
N ILE A 155 3.36 24.13 4.42
CA ILE A 155 3.25 25.07 5.53
C ILE A 155 1.75 25.36 5.66
N SER A 156 1.11 24.82 6.71
CA SER A 156 -0.19 25.30 7.19
C SER A 156 0.00 26.37 8.24
#